data_AF-A0A3N5G060-F1
#
_entry.id   AF-A0A3N5G060-F1
#
_cell.length_a   1.000
_cell.length_b   1.000
_cell.length_c   1.000
_cell.angle_alpha   90.00
_cell.angle_beta   90.00
_cell.angle_gamma   90.00
#
_symmetry.space_group_name_H-M   'P 1'
#
loop_
_entity.id
_entity.type
_entity.pdbx_description
1 polymer ?
#
loop_
_entity_poly.entity_id
_entity_poly.type
_entity_poly.pdbx_seq_one_letter_code
_entity_poly.pdbx_strand_id
1 'polypeptide(L)'
;MKPIIGVTPDFNAGDRKEWGGREPTYFLRARYIRAIEELGGVPLVLPLLADRATRRCLLQQLDGLLLTGSGPDLPPSLYGERQRYPFGIMSERRASFELDIVHLARQADVPLLAICGGMQTMNVACGGSLFQDISSQTSTALQHRQRTSATNL
;
A
#
# COMPACT_ATOMS: atom_id res chain seq x y z
N MET A 1 16.49 6.34 -21.36
CA MET A 1 15.89 5.02 -21.08
C MET A 1 14.54 5.26 -20.41
N LYS A 2 13.55 4.37 -20.55
CA LYS A 2 12.26 4.51 -19.83
C LYS A 2 12.46 4.18 -18.35
N PRO A 3 11.89 4.95 -17.39
CA PRO A 3 12.09 4.70 -15.97
C PRO A 3 11.35 3.44 -15.50
N ILE A 4 12.00 2.58 -14.73
CA ILE A 4 11.43 1.38 -14.10
C ILE A 4 10.79 1.77 -12.77
N ILE A 5 9.48 1.63 -12.68
CA ILE A 5 8.70 1.99 -11.49
C ILE A 5 8.24 0.72 -10.79
N GLY A 6 8.77 0.46 -9.59
CA GLY A 6 8.29 -0.62 -8.75
C GLY A 6 6.88 -0.34 -8.24
N VAL A 7 5.98 -1.32 -8.28
CA VAL A 7 4.60 -1.18 -7.83
C VAL A 7 4.27 -2.27 -6.82
N THR A 8 3.81 -1.90 -5.61
CA THR A 8 3.46 -2.89 -4.60
C THR A 8 2.11 -3.54 -4.93
N PRO A 9 2.04 -4.89 -5.05
CA PRO A 9 0.78 -5.59 -5.15
C PRO A 9 0.13 -5.70 -3.77
N ASP A 10 -1.15 -6.00 -3.78
CA ASP A 10 -1.84 -6.47 -2.60
C ASP A 10 -1.70 -8.00 -2.50
N PHE A 11 -1.89 -8.56 -1.30
CA PHE A 11 -1.58 -9.95 -1.00
C PHE A 11 -2.65 -10.60 -0.13
N ASN A 12 -3.19 -11.71 -0.63
CA ASN A 12 -4.08 -12.61 0.08
C ASN A 12 -3.29 -13.87 0.47
N ALA A 13 -3.34 -14.28 1.73
CA ALA A 13 -2.62 -15.46 2.22
C ALA A 13 -3.35 -16.79 1.93
N GLY A 14 -4.49 -16.74 1.25
CA GLY A 14 -5.35 -17.92 1.02
C GLY A 14 -6.37 -18.16 2.15
N ASP A 15 -6.59 -17.15 3.00
CA ASP A 15 -7.58 -17.16 4.07
C ASP A 15 -8.89 -16.47 3.66
N ARG A 16 -8.87 -15.66 2.59
CA ARG A 16 -10.06 -15.01 2.05
C ARG A 16 -10.71 -15.83 0.95
N LYS A 17 -11.86 -16.43 1.26
CA LYS A 17 -12.69 -17.21 0.33
C LYS A 17 -13.03 -16.48 -0.96
N GLU A 18 -13.22 -15.16 -0.89
CA GLU A 18 -13.60 -14.32 -2.03
C GLU A 18 -12.51 -14.23 -3.11
N TRP A 19 -11.24 -14.48 -2.77
CA TRP A 19 -10.07 -14.19 -3.62
C TRP A 19 -9.16 -15.39 -3.92
N GLY A 20 -9.74 -16.61 -4.04
CA GLY A 20 -9.03 -17.75 -4.64
C GLY A 20 -8.79 -18.99 -3.75
N GLY A 21 -9.49 -19.15 -2.63
CA GLY A 21 -9.35 -20.36 -1.80
C GLY A 21 -8.05 -20.38 -0.98
N ARG A 22 -7.45 -21.55 -0.75
CA ARG A 22 -6.30 -21.78 0.16
C ARG A 22 -4.93 -21.36 -0.39
N GLU A 23 -4.84 -20.96 -1.65
CA GLU A 23 -3.57 -20.60 -2.30
C GLU A 23 -3.28 -19.09 -2.10
N PRO A 24 -2.06 -18.70 -1.72
CA PRO A 24 -1.70 -17.29 -1.64
C PRO A 24 -1.72 -16.60 -3.01
N THR A 25 -2.34 -15.43 -3.09
CA THR A 25 -2.45 -14.66 -4.34
C THR A 25 -1.94 -13.24 -4.20
N TYR A 26 -1.26 -12.79 -5.26
CA TYR A 26 -0.95 -11.38 -5.47
C TYR A 26 -1.98 -10.80 -6.42
N PHE A 27 -2.46 -9.59 -6.15
CA PHE A 27 -3.33 -8.90 -7.08
C PHE A 27 -3.02 -7.41 -7.10
N LEU A 28 -3.20 -6.81 -8.26
CA LEU A 28 -2.95 -5.40 -8.48
C LEU A 28 -4.03 -4.85 -9.40
N ARG A 29 -4.63 -3.72 -9.02
CA ARG A 29 -5.61 -3.06 -9.86
C ARG A 29 -4.90 -2.45 -11.07
N ALA A 30 -5.32 -2.83 -12.27
CA ALA A 30 -4.69 -2.43 -13.54
C ALA A 30 -4.51 -0.92 -13.73
N ARG A 31 -5.32 -0.08 -13.07
CA ARG A 31 -5.19 1.38 -13.12
C ARG A 31 -3.82 1.91 -12.68
N TYR A 32 -3.13 1.24 -11.75
CA TYR A 32 -1.80 1.69 -11.31
C TYR A 32 -0.76 1.46 -12.42
N ILE A 33 -0.83 0.28 -13.07
CA ILE A 33 0.01 -0.09 -14.21
C ILE A 33 -0.25 0.86 -15.38
N ARG A 34 -1.52 1.05 -15.76
CA ARG A 34 -1.91 1.93 -16.87
C ARG A 34 -1.41 3.36 -16.68
N ALA A 35 -1.55 3.93 -15.48
CA ALA A 35 -1.09 5.29 -15.20
C ALA A 35 0.44 5.44 -15.40
N ILE A 36 1.22 4.41 -15.07
CA ILE A 36 2.68 4.42 -15.29
C ILE A 36 2.99 4.33 -16.78
N GLU A 37 2.32 3.44 -17.51
CA GLU A 37 2.52 3.25 -18.95
C GLU A 37 2.14 4.51 -19.75
N GLU A 38 1.02 5.15 -19.41
CA GLU A 38 0.55 6.39 -20.03
C GLU A 38 1.55 7.55 -19.87
N LEU A 39 2.36 7.53 -18.80
CA LEU A 39 3.44 8.49 -18.54
C LEU A 39 4.81 8.03 -19.08
N GLY A 40 4.86 6.92 -19.82
CA GLY A 40 6.07 6.42 -20.47
C GLY A 40 7.02 5.61 -19.57
N GLY A 41 6.59 5.25 -18.35
CA GLY A 41 7.33 4.39 -17.44
C GLY A 41 7.16 2.90 -17.75
N VAL A 42 8.01 2.07 -17.13
CA VAL A 42 7.95 0.61 -17.16
C VAL A 42 7.54 0.11 -15.78
N PRO A 43 6.28 -0.35 -15.60
CA PRO A 43 5.85 -0.83 -14.30
C PRO A 43 6.40 -2.22 -14.01
N LEU A 44 6.96 -2.40 -12.80
CA LEU A 44 7.41 -3.68 -12.29
C LEU A 44 6.62 -4.05 -11.03
N VAL A 45 5.78 -5.09 -11.11
CA VAL A 45 5.06 -5.59 -9.93
C VAL A 45 6.06 -6.24 -8.99
N LEU A 46 6.17 -5.71 -7.76
CA LEU A 46 7.19 -6.17 -6.83
C LEU A 46 6.76 -7.45 -6.12
N PRO A 47 7.60 -8.50 -6.08
CA PRO A 47 7.37 -9.61 -5.18
C PRO A 47 7.54 -9.14 -3.72
N LEU A 48 6.65 -9.58 -2.82
CA LEU A 48 6.77 -9.31 -1.38
C LEU A 48 7.86 -10.20 -0.76
N LEU A 49 9.11 -9.89 -1.08
CA LEU A 49 10.31 -10.60 -0.65
C LEU A 49 10.44 -10.56 0.88
N ALA A 50 10.88 -11.66 1.50
CA ALA A 50 11.08 -11.70 2.95
C ALA A 50 12.42 -11.10 3.38
N ASP A 51 13.48 -11.33 2.60
CA ASP A 51 14.83 -10.92 2.94
C ASP A 51 15.12 -9.45 2.62
N ARG A 52 15.60 -8.70 3.62
CA ARG A 52 15.90 -7.26 3.53
C ARG A 52 17.06 -6.97 2.57
N ALA A 53 18.07 -7.83 2.49
CA ALA A 53 19.19 -7.62 1.56
C ALA A 53 18.72 -7.71 0.11
N THR A 54 17.85 -8.67 -0.19
CA THR A 54 17.22 -8.85 -1.50
C THR A 54 16.30 -7.69 -1.85
N ARG A 55 15.51 -7.16 -0.88
CA ARG A 55 14.69 -5.94 -1.08
C ARG A 55 15.56 -4.74 -1.49
N ARG A 56 16.70 -4.56 -0.82
CA ARG A 56 17.66 -3.50 -1.13
C ARG A 56 18.28 -3.66 -2.52
N CYS A 57 18.65 -4.89 -2.90
CA CYS A 57 19.13 -5.19 -4.26
C CYS A 57 18.08 -4.86 -5.33
N LEU A 58 16.83 -5.28 -5.10
CA LEU A 58 15.71 -4.97 -5.98
C LEU A 58 15.50 -3.45 -6.13
N LEU A 59 15.51 -2.72 -5.02
CA LEU A 59 15.32 -1.27 -4.99
C LEU A 59 16.39 -0.52 -5.80
N GLN A 60 17.64 -1.00 -5.83
CA GLN A 60 18.72 -0.42 -6.63
C GLN A 60 18.49 -0.50 -8.14
N GLN A 61 17.55 -1.33 -8.59
CA GLN A 61 17.18 -1.48 -9.99
C GLN A 61 15.98 -0.59 -10.40
N LEU A 62 15.41 0.16 -9.45
CA LEU A 62 14.21 0.97 -9.66
C LEU A 62 14.57 2.45 -9.79
N ASP A 63 13.95 3.13 -10.75
CA ASP A 63 14.01 4.58 -10.90
C ASP A 63 12.97 5.29 -10.02
N GLY A 64 12.00 4.54 -9.50
CA GLY A 64 10.99 5.04 -8.57
C GLY A 64 10.12 3.92 -8.00
N LEU A 65 9.35 4.26 -6.97
CA LEU A 65 8.49 3.34 -6.25
C LEU A 65 7.07 3.91 -6.09
N LEU A 66 6.08 3.07 -6.37
CA LEU A 66 4.66 3.35 -6.16
C LEU A 66 4.07 2.38 -5.13
N LEU A 67 3.75 2.87 -3.93
CA LEU A 67 2.95 2.14 -2.95
C LEU A 67 1.47 2.30 -3.27
N THR A 68 0.80 1.19 -3.52
CA THR A 68 -0.60 1.20 -3.94
C THR A 68 -1.55 1.31 -2.76
N GLY A 69 -2.76 1.81 -3.00
CA GLY A 69 -3.82 1.76 -2.00
C GLY A 69 -4.23 0.32 -1.67
N SER A 70 -4.52 0.08 -0.40
CA SER A 70 -5.09 -1.16 0.11
C SER A 70 -6.60 -1.05 0.34
N GLY A 71 -7.28 -2.19 0.35
CA GLY A 71 -8.63 -2.27 0.92
C GLY A 71 -8.58 -2.43 2.45
N PRO A 72 -7.78 -3.37 2.98
CA PRO A 72 -7.55 -3.51 4.41
C PRO A 72 -6.64 -2.42 4.98
N ASP A 73 -6.81 -2.09 6.25
CA ASP A 73 -6.02 -1.08 6.95
C ASP A 73 -4.76 -1.67 7.60
N LEU A 74 -3.77 -0.82 7.85
CA LEU A 74 -2.52 -1.22 8.49
C LEU A 74 -2.78 -1.67 9.95
N PRO A 75 -2.15 -2.77 10.43
CA PRO A 75 -2.28 -3.20 11.83
C PRO A 75 -1.97 -2.07 12.83
N PRO A 76 -2.88 -1.77 13.79
CA PRO A 76 -2.66 -0.69 14.76
C PRO A 76 -1.39 -0.81 15.61
N SER A 77 -0.94 -2.04 15.84
CA SER A 77 0.30 -2.33 16.57
C SER A 77 1.53 -1.73 15.90
N LEU A 78 1.51 -1.53 14.57
CA LEU A 78 2.63 -0.95 13.82
C LEU A 78 2.81 0.55 14.06
N TYR A 79 1.80 1.22 14.61
CA TYR A 79 1.87 2.62 15.05
C TYR A 79 1.53 2.79 16.54
N GLY A 80 1.75 1.74 17.34
CA GLY A 80 1.70 1.82 18.80
C GLY A 80 0.31 1.75 19.42
N GLU A 81 -0.72 1.34 18.68
CA GLU A 81 -2.09 1.24 19.17
C GLU A 81 -2.63 -0.19 19.19
N ARG A 82 -3.73 -0.39 19.94
CA ARG A 82 -4.57 -1.60 19.83
C ARG A 82 -5.73 -1.31 18.87
N GLN A 83 -6.25 -2.35 18.22
CA GLN A 83 -7.45 -2.21 17.40
C GLN A 83 -8.66 -1.85 18.29
N ARG A 84 -9.27 -0.70 18.01
CA ARG A 84 -10.43 -0.14 18.72
C ARG A 84 -11.72 -0.26 17.91
N TYR A 85 -11.62 -0.41 16.59
CA TYR A 85 -12.76 -0.42 15.67
C TYR A 85 -12.72 -1.63 14.72
N PRO A 86 -13.88 -2.10 14.21
CA PRO A 86 -13.94 -3.25 13.33
C PRO A 86 -13.55 -2.88 11.89
N PHE A 87 -12.39 -3.34 11.44
CA PHE A 87 -11.94 -3.23 10.06
C PHE A 87 -11.04 -4.41 9.69
N GLY A 88 -10.92 -4.66 8.39
CA GLY A 88 -10.05 -5.71 7.87
C GLY A 88 -8.59 -5.29 7.99
N ILE A 89 -7.73 -6.20 8.44
CA ILE A 89 -6.30 -5.95 8.62
C ILE A 89 -5.52 -6.37 7.38
N MET A 90 -4.57 -5.52 6.97
CA MET A 90 -3.61 -5.80 5.91
C MET A 90 -2.78 -7.02 6.28
N SER A 91 -2.46 -7.85 5.29
CA SER A 91 -1.59 -9.00 5.50
C SER A 91 -0.23 -8.56 6.07
N GLU A 92 0.26 -9.28 7.08
CA GLU A 92 1.55 -9.01 7.72
C GLU A 92 2.70 -9.00 6.70
N ARG A 93 2.63 -9.87 5.70
CA ARG A 93 3.61 -9.93 4.60
C ARG A 93 3.67 -8.62 3.81
N ARG A 94 2.52 -8.03 3.49
CA ARG A 94 2.47 -6.74 2.79
C ARG A 94 2.92 -5.61 3.71
N ALA A 95 2.37 -5.54 4.93
CA ALA A 95 2.69 -4.48 5.88
C ALA A 95 4.19 -4.43 6.20
N SER A 96 4.81 -5.57 6.51
CA SER A 96 6.25 -5.66 6.79
C SER A 96 7.13 -5.33 5.59
N PHE A 97 6.71 -5.71 4.38
CA PHE A 97 7.41 -5.36 3.15
C PHE A 97 7.31 -3.86 2.86
N GLU A 98 6.11 -3.29 2.91
CA GLU A 98 5.89 -1.88 2.57
C GLU A 98 6.55 -0.93 3.59
N LEU A 99 6.53 -1.24 4.89
CA LEU A 99 7.26 -0.45 5.89
C LEU A 99 8.78 -0.46 5.61
N ASP A 100 9.34 -1.63 5.35
CA ASP A 100 10.77 -1.80 5.12
C ASP A 100 11.24 -1.17 3.80
N ILE A 101 10.48 -1.32 2.71
CA ILE A 101 10.83 -0.74 1.42
C ILE A 101 10.73 0.79 1.45
N VAL A 102 9.82 1.39 2.24
CA VAL A 102 9.78 2.85 2.46
C VAL A 102 11.06 3.31 3.16
N HIS A 103 11.50 2.59 4.20
CA HIS A 103 12.76 2.92 4.87
C HIS A 103 13.97 2.82 3.93
N LEU A 104 14.04 1.76 3.13
CA LEU A 104 15.13 1.55 2.17
C LEU A 104 15.10 2.61 1.06
N ALA A 105 13.93 2.93 0.51
CA ALA A 105 13.75 3.95 -0.53
C ALA A 105 14.22 5.32 -0.03
N ARG A 106 13.84 5.69 1.20
CA ARG A 106 14.30 6.94 1.82
C ARG A 106 15.82 6.96 2.05
N GLN A 107 16.41 5.84 2.47
CA GLN A 107 17.86 5.74 2.68
C GLN A 107 18.66 5.85 1.38
N ALA A 108 18.11 5.34 0.28
CA ALA A 108 18.75 5.32 -1.04
C ALA A 108 18.31 6.47 -1.96
N ASP A 109 17.54 7.43 -1.44
CA ASP A 109 16.98 8.57 -2.18
C ASP A 109 16.20 8.16 -3.45
N VAL A 110 15.48 7.04 -3.38
CA VAL A 110 14.61 6.58 -4.47
C VAL A 110 13.29 7.37 -4.44
N PRO A 111 12.87 8.01 -5.55
CA PRO A 111 11.59 8.70 -5.64
C PRO A 111 10.43 7.77 -5.28
N LEU A 112 9.58 8.20 -4.34
CA LEU A 112 8.48 7.39 -3.81
C LEU A 112 7.17 8.16 -3.87
N LEU A 113 6.15 7.55 -4.46
CA LEU A 113 4.76 7.99 -4.40
C LEU A 113 3.92 6.94 -3.69
N ALA A 114 3.03 7.36 -2.80
CA ALA A 114 2.18 6.47 -2.03
C ALA A 114 0.72 6.93 -2.09
N ILE A 115 -0.20 6.00 -2.33
CA ILE A 115 -1.62 6.32 -2.58
C ILE A 115 -2.51 5.63 -1.54
N CYS A 116 -3.43 6.36 -0.90
CA CYS A 116 -4.42 5.83 0.06
C CYS A 116 -3.77 4.97 1.18
N GLY A 117 -4.02 3.67 1.25
CA GLY A 117 -3.33 2.78 2.19
C GLY A 117 -1.80 2.87 2.11
N GLY A 118 -1.24 3.05 0.91
CA GLY A 118 0.20 3.27 0.74
C GLY A 118 0.71 4.52 1.46
N MET A 119 -0.02 5.66 1.39
CA MET A 119 0.41 6.89 2.10
C MET A 119 0.31 6.73 3.62
N GLN A 120 -0.65 5.93 4.09
CA GLN A 120 -0.76 5.59 5.51
C GLN A 120 0.45 4.75 5.96
N THR A 121 0.83 3.72 5.18
CA THR A 121 2.04 2.92 5.43
C THR A 121 3.29 3.80 5.44
N MET A 122 3.42 4.72 4.49
CA MET A 122 4.54 5.67 4.43
C MET A 122 4.60 6.57 5.67
N ASN A 123 3.46 7.11 6.12
CA ASN A 123 3.37 7.91 7.34
C ASN A 123 3.83 7.11 8.57
N VAL A 124 3.34 5.87 8.72
CA VAL A 124 3.72 4.99 9.84
C VAL A 124 5.20 4.61 9.79
N ALA A 125 5.75 4.30 8.62
CA ALA A 125 7.18 4.08 8.44
C ALA A 125 8.01 5.32 8.84
N CYS A 126 7.48 6.52 8.69
CA CYS A 126 8.13 7.75 9.13
C CYS A 126 7.87 8.10 10.61
N GLY A 127 7.22 7.23 11.38
CA GLY A 127 6.94 7.42 12.81
C GLY A 127 5.63 8.14 13.11
N GLY A 128 4.76 8.34 12.13
CA GLY A 128 3.42 8.89 12.32
C GLY A 128 2.41 7.88 12.87
N SER A 129 1.24 8.38 13.27
CA SER A 129 0.09 7.58 13.70
C SER A 129 -1.09 7.70 12.73
N LEU A 130 -2.16 6.92 12.95
CA LEU A 130 -3.37 6.93 12.14
C LEU A 130 -4.62 7.04 13.00
N PHE A 131 -5.64 7.73 12.49
CA PHE A 131 -7.01 7.54 12.96
C PHE A 131 -7.52 6.19 12.42
N GLN A 132 -8.04 5.34 13.30
CA GLN A 132 -8.60 4.03 12.95
C GLN A 132 -10.02 4.15 12.38
N ASP A 133 -10.81 5.11 12.88
CA ASP A 133 -12.09 5.49 12.32
C ASP A 133 -12.30 7.00 12.45
N ILE A 134 -12.37 7.69 11.32
CA ILE A 134 -12.48 9.16 11.28
C ILE A 134 -13.78 9.63 11.94
N SER A 135 -14.90 8.92 11.71
CA SER A 135 -16.22 9.35 12.19
C SER A 135 -16.34 9.26 13.71
N SER A 136 -15.71 8.25 14.30
CA SER A 136 -15.71 8.02 15.74
C SER A 136 -14.67 8.85 16.48
N GLN A 137 -13.63 9.32 15.79
CA GLN A 137 -12.50 10.01 16.41
C GLN A 137 -12.42 11.50 16.09
N THR A 138 -13.25 12.01 15.18
CA THR A 138 -13.28 13.43 14.81
C THR A 138 -14.70 13.96 14.80
N SER A 139 -14.92 15.16 15.34
CA SER A 139 -16.23 15.82 15.36
C SER A 139 -16.60 16.50 14.04
N THR A 140 -15.66 16.63 13.12
CA THR A 140 -15.81 17.29 11.81
C THR A 140 -15.71 16.29 10.66
N ALA A 141 -16.04 15.02 10.91
CA ALA A 141 -15.96 13.98 9.92
C ALA A 141 -16.88 14.28 8.72
N LEU A 142 -16.30 14.29 7.52
CA LEU A 142 -17.05 14.33 6.28
C LEU A 142 -17.32 12.92 5.79
N GLN A 143 -18.47 12.73 5.16
CA GLN A 143 -18.85 11.45 4.56
C GLN A 143 -17.86 11.08 3.43
N HIS A 144 -16.94 10.15 3.70
CA HIS A 144 -15.86 9.79 2.77
C HIS A 144 -16.38 9.13 1.49
N ARG A 145 -17.33 8.20 1.61
CA ARG A 145 -17.95 7.55 0.44
C ARG A 145 -19.12 8.39 -0.04
N GLN A 146 -18.98 8.93 -1.25
CA GLN A 146 -20.09 9.54 -1.98
C GLN A 146 -21.25 8.54 -2.08
N ARG A 147 -22.40 8.89 -1.51
CA ARG A 147 -23.62 8.04 -1.54
C ARG A 147 -24.55 8.41 -2.69
N THR A 148 -24.32 9.54 -3.31
CA THR A 148 -25.09 10.07 -4.43
C THR A 148 -24.26 10.03 -5.71
N SER A 149 -24.89 10.14 -6.87
CA SER A 149 -24.13 10.29 -8.11
C SER A 149 -23.26 11.56 -8.05
N ALA A 150 -22.07 11.50 -8.65
CA ALA A 150 -21.21 12.70 -8.82
C ALA A 150 -21.85 13.71 -9.79
N THR A 151 -22.77 13.24 -10.64
CA THR A 151 -23.55 14.05 -11.57
C THR A 151 -25.04 13.80 -11.34
N ASN A 152 -25.84 14.87 -11.20
CA ASN A 152 -27.30 14.75 -11.22
C ASN A 152 -27.74 14.35 -12.64
N LEU A 153 -27.98 13.06 -12.85
CA LEU A 153 -28.76 12.54 -13.98
C LEU A 153 -30.06 11.96 -13.41
#